data_AF-A0A354A1D2-F1
#
_entry.id   AF-A0A354A1D2-F1
#
_cell.length_a   1.000
_cell.length_b   1.000
_cell.length_c   1.000
_cell.angle_alpha   90.00
_cell.angle_beta   90.00
_cell.angle_gamma   90.00
#
_symmetry.space_group_name_H-M   'P 1'
#
loop_
_entity.id
_entity.type
_entity.pdbx_description
1 polymer ?
#
loop_
_entity_poly.entity_id
_entity_poly.type
_entity_poly.pdbx_seq_one_letter_code
_entity_poly.pdbx_strand_id
1 'polypeptide(L)'
;MKKFVVRFALFFTIIAAGSVFLAACQTARSVYDSTREAFGMQKRDIMIGEVKDARHSLEEVKGQFQSAMDTFNNVLHSQEGKLEEKYKTLKSENEKTEKKTGNIQKSIDSVLRVSESMFAEWEAELNQYYSENLRSGSEQRMQEAKSQNNRLISAMTLANEKAGPVLAAFSDLVLFSRHNLNSETAESLTIELDAAADKVASFSQEIDAAMSEADALLLLLAGSEPASKPE
;
A
#
# COMPACT_ATOMS: atom_id res chain seq x y z
N MET A 1 70.77 -32.84 15.77
CA MET A 1 69.63 -33.26 14.92
C MET A 1 68.26 -33.08 15.59
N LYS A 2 68.00 -33.59 16.81
CA LYS A 2 66.68 -33.47 17.48
C LYS A 2 66.16 -32.03 17.69
N LYS A 3 67.03 -31.06 18.02
CA LYS A 3 66.64 -29.65 18.25
C LYS A 3 66.24 -28.89 16.97
N PHE A 4 66.66 -29.34 15.79
CA PHE A 4 66.33 -28.71 14.50
C PHE A 4 64.96 -29.18 13.99
N VAL A 5 64.67 -30.48 14.15
CA VAL A 5 63.37 -31.09 13.81
C VAL A 5 62.23 -30.51 14.66
N VAL A 6 62.46 -30.30 15.97
CA VAL A 6 61.45 -29.72 16.88
C VAL A 6 61.15 -28.25 16.54
N ARG A 7 62.16 -27.47 16.14
CA ARG A 7 61.97 -26.07 15.71
C ARG A 7 61.22 -25.97 14.38
N PHE A 8 61.47 -26.89 13.45
CA PHE A 8 60.77 -26.94 12.16
C PHE A 8 59.30 -27.39 12.31
N ALA A 9 59.05 -28.36 13.19
CA ALA A 9 57.68 -28.81 13.52
C ALA A 9 56.85 -27.71 14.20
N LEU A 10 57.44 -26.97 15.15
CA LEU A 10 56.78 -25.82 15.80
C LEU A 10 56.44 -24.70 14.81
N PHE A 11 57.33 -24.41 13.85
CA PHE A 11 57.07 -23.42 12.80
C PHE A 11 55.91 -23.83 11.87
N PHE A 12 55.84 -25.11 11.48
CA PHE A 12 54.74 -25.63 10.66
C PHE A 12 53.38 -25.64 11.39
N THR A 13 53.38 -25.81 12.72
CA THR A 13 52.15 -25.82 13.51
C THR A 13 51.59 -24.39 13.68
N ILE A 14 52.46 -23.39 13.80
CA ILE A 14 52.07 -21.96 13.88
C ILE A 14 51.52 -21.47 12.53
N ILE A 15 52.12 -21.89 11.40
CA ILE A 15 51.63 -21.56 10.06
C ILE A 15 50.25 -22.20 9.81
N ALA A 16 50.06 -23.48 10.18
CA ALA A 16 48.77 -24.16 10.02
C ALA A 16 47.64 -23.56 10.91
N ALA A 17 47.97 -23.08 12.11
CA ALA A 17 47.00 -22.40 12.98
C ALA A 17 46.61 -21.01 12.48
N GLY A 18 47.51 -20.30 11.78
CA GLY A 18 47.21 -19.01 11.13
C GLY A 18 46.28 -19.14 9.92
N SER A 19 46.41 -20.22 9.14
CA SER A 19 45.58 -20.48 7.94
C SER A 19 44.10 -20.71 8.26
N VAL A 20 43.80 -21.33 9.41
CA VAL A 20 42.41 -21.61 9.85
C VAL A 20 41.71 -20.32 10.30
N PHE A 21 42.45 -19.35 10.85
CA PHE A 21 41.90 -18.07 11.28
C PHE A 21 41.54 -17.15 10.09
N LEU A 22 42.31 -17.21 9.00
CA LEU A 22 42.03 -16.45 7.77
C LEU A 22 40.82 -16.99 6.99
N ALA A 23 40.60 -18.31 7.00
CA ALA A 23 39.43 -18.93 6.38
C ALA A 23 38.12 -18.62 7.13
N ALA A 24 38.17 -18.49 8.46
CA ALA A 24 37.01 -18.13 9.28
C ALA A 24 36.58 -16.66 9.12
N CYS A 25 37.50 -15.73 8.84
CA CYS A 25 37.16 -14.34 8.55
C CYS A 25 36.46 -14.15 7.19
N GLN A 26 36.75 -15.00 6.20
CA GLN A 26 36.11 -14.92 4.89
C GLN A 26 34.67 -15.46 4.92
N THR A 27 34.41 -16.53 5.67
CA THR A 27 33.07 -17.13 5.80
C THR A 27 32.14 -16.31 6.70
N ALA A 28 32.65 -15.66 7.75
CA ALA A 28 31.86 -14.75 8.57
C ALA A 28 31.39 -13.53 7.77
N ARG A 29 32.24 -13.02 6.86
CA ARG A 29 31.90 -11.91 5.98
C ARG A 29 30.86 -12.30 4.94
N SER A 30 31.00 -13.48 4.31
CA SER A 30 30.04 -13.95 3.30
C SER A 30 28.65 -14.27 3.87
N VAL A 31 28.55 -14.84 5.08
CA VAL A 31 27.26 -15.12 5.73
C VAL A 31 26.59 -13.84 6.23
N TYR A 32 27.38 -12.87 6.73
CA TYR A 32 26.89 -11.56 7.13
C TYR A 32 26.37 -10.75 5.93
N ASP A 33 27.10 -10.76 4.81
CA ASP A 33 26.70 -10.04 3.59
C ASP A 33 25.46 -10.71 2.95
N SER A 34 25.40 -12.05 2.89
CA SER A 34 24.25 -12.77 2.31
C SER A 34 22.97 -12.65 3.13
N THR A 35 23.07 -12.57 4.46
CA THR A 35 21.89 -12.35 5.32
C THR A 35 21.36 -10.94 5.14
N ARG A 36 22.24 -9.93 5.01
CA ARG A 36 21.84 -8.54 4.81
C ARG A 36 21.26 -8.24 3.43
N GLU A 37 21.84 -8.80 2.37
CA GLU A 37 21.25 -8.73 1.02
C GLU A 37 19.86 -9.37 1.00
N ALA A 38 19.67 -10.50 1.68
CA ALA A 38 18.36 -11.14 1.81
C ALA A 38 17.35 -10.27 2.57
N PHE A 39 17.80 -9.55 3.63
CA PHE A 39 16.93 -8.66 4.42
C PHE A 39 16.49 -7.41 3.64
N GLY A 40 17.40 -6.75 2.91
CA GLY A 40 17.06 -5.55 2.12
C GLY A 40 16.09 -5.86 0.97
N MET A 41 16.29 -6.98 0.25
CA MET A 41 15.36 -7.46 -0.77
C MET A 41 14.00 -7.84 -0.17
N GLN A 42 14.00 -8.52 0.98
CA GLN A 42 12.77 -8.90 1.66
C GLN A 42 11.91 -7.69 2.02
N LYS A 43 12.49 -6.59 2.52
CA LYS A 43 11.71 -5.39 2.87
C LYS A 43 11.14 -4.66 1.68
N ARG A 44 11.91 -4.57 0.58
CA ARG A 44 11.39 -4.02 -0.68
C ARG A 44 10.22 -4.85 -1.18
N ASP A 45 10.31 -6.18 -1.13
CA ASP A 45 9.24 -7.06 -1.60
C ASP A 45 7.99 -6.96 -0.70
N ILE A 46 8.18 -6.81 0.62
CA ILE A 46 7.07 -6.50 1.55
C ILE A 46 6.44 -5.15 1.17
N MET A 47 7.23 -4.11 0.95
CA MET A 47 6.72 -2.79 0.55
C MET A 47 5.92 -2.85 -0.76
N ILE A 48 6.42 -3.57 -1.77
CA ILE A 48 5.69 -3.81 -3.02
C ILE A 48 4.35 -4.51 -2.75
N GLY A 49 4.33 -5.50 -1.86
CA GLY A 49 3.10 -6.18 -1.43
C GLY A 49 2.09 -5.22 -0.82
N GLU A 50 2.50 -4.43 0.17
CA GLU A 50 1.64 -3.46 0.85
C GLU A 50 1.07 -2.41 -0.10
N VAL A 51 1.86 -1.92 -1.06
CA VAL A 51 1.38 -0.95 -2.06
C VAL A 51 0.39 -1.60 -3.04
N LYS A 52 0.61 -2.85 -3.45
CA LYS A 52 -0.35 -3.61 -4.27
C LYS A 52 -1.67 -3.83 -3.53
N ASP A 53 -1.60 -4.20 -2.27
CA ASP A 53 -2.76 -4.42 -1.42
C ASP A 53 -3.53 -3.11 -1.20
N ALA A 54 -2.84 -1.99 -0.98
CA ALA A 54 -3.44 -0.66 -0.92
C ALA A 54 -4.15 -0.30 -2.22
N ARG A 55 -3.48 -0.46 -3.38
CA ARG A 55 -4.07 -0.23 -4.71
C ARG A 55 -5.33 -1.07 -4.93
N HIS A 56 -5.26 -2.36 -4.61
CA HIS A 56 -6.42 -3.25 -4.73
C HIS A 56 -7.57 -2.81 -3.81
N SER A 57 -7.26 -2.45 -2.56
CA SER A 57 -8.28 -1.97 -1.63
C SER A 57 -8.98 -0.71 -2.12
N LEU A 58 -8.23 0.25 -2.68
CA LEU A 58 -8.76 1.46 -3.30
C LEU A 58 -9.75 1.11 -4.44
N GLU A 59 -9.36 0.20 -5.32
CA GLU A 59 -10.21 -0.29 -6.43
C GLU A 59 -11.51 -0.93 -5.92
N GLU A 60 -11.43 -1.79 -4.90
CA GLU A 60 -12.61 -2.40 -4.31
C GLU A 60 -13.53 -1.38 -3.62
N VAL A 61 -12.96 -0.36 -2.96
CA VAL A 61 -13.75 0.70 -2.31
C VAL A 61 -14.48 1.52 -3.38
N LYS A 62 -13.79 1.94 -4.46
CA LYS A 62 -14.43 2.63 -5.58
C LYS A 62 -15.60 1.84 -6.15
N GLY A 63 -15.38 0.54 -6.41
CA GLY A 63 -16.43 -0.35 -6.90
C GLY A 63 -17.63 -0.44 -5.96
N GLN A 64 -17.40 -0.47 -4.65
CA GLN A 64 -18.48 -0.49 -3.65
C GLN A 64 -19.31 0.81 -3.67
N PHE A 65 -18.67 1.97 -3.78
CA PHE A 65 -19.40 3.25 -3.87
C PHE A 65 -20.22 3.36 -5.16
N GLN A 66 -19.69 2.88 -6.29
CA GLN A 66 -20.40 2.84 -7.56
C GLN A 66 -21.61 1.88 -7.49
N SER A 67 -21.41 0.67 -6.99
CA SER A 67 -22.48 -0.31 -6.77
C SER A 67 -23.57 0.21 -5.83
N ALA A 68 -23.16 0.91 -4.77
CA ALA A 68 -24.10 1.56 -3.86
C ALA A 68 -24.91 2.62 -4.59
N MET A 69 -24.26 3.53 -5.32
CA MET A 69 -24.94 4.56 -6.09
C MET A 69 -25.96 3.97 -7.09
N ASP A 70 -25.60 2.92 -7.81
CA ASP A 70 -26.49 2.21 -8.73
C ASP A 70 -27.69 1.60 -7.98
N THR A 71 -27.46 1.00 -6.81
CA THR A 71 -28.52 0.45 -5.96
C THR A 71 -29.48 1.54 -5.49
N PHE A 72 -28.96 2.66 -5.01
CA PHE A 72 -29.77 3.81 -4.60
C PHE A 72 -30.61 4.33 -5.77
N ASN A 73 -30.00 4.48 -6.95
CA ASN A 73 -30.67 4.93 -8.15
C ASN A 73 -31.83 4.00 -8.54
N ASN A 74 -31.58 2.70 -8.59
CA ASN A 74 -32.58 1.70 -8.97
C ASN A 74 -33.74 1.61 -7.98
N VAL A 75 -33.44 1.61 -6.68
CA VAL A 75 -34.46 1.44 -5.63
C VAL A 75 -35.35 2.68 -5.50
N LEU A 76 -34.79 3.87 -5.62
CA LEU A 76 -35.53 5.12 -5.44
C LEU A 76 -36.36 5.52 -6.67
N HIS A 77 -35.94 5.14 -7.88
CA HIS A 77 -36.74 5.36 -9.09
C HIS A 77 -37.76 4.25 -9.38
N SER A 78 -37.62 3.07 -8.77
CA SER A 78 -38.60 2.00 -8.93
C SER A 78 -39.93 2.36 -8.26
N GLN A 79 -41.04 2.19 -8.96
CA GLN A 79 -42.38 2.29 -8.38
C GLN A 79 -42.86 0.98 -7.74
N GLU A 80 -42.13 -0.12 -7.93
CA GLU A 80 -42.51 -1.45 -7.46
C GLU A 80 -41.86 -1.77 -6.10
N GLY A 81 -42.40 -2.78 -5.41
CA GLY A 81 -41.83 -3.29 -4.14
C GLY A 81 -42.32 -2.59 -2.88
N LYS A 82 -42.21 -3.28 -1.74
CA LYS A 82 -42.69 -2.74 -0.45
C LYS A 82 -41.72 -1.70 0.09
N LEU A 83 -42.28 -0.68 0.77
CA LEU A 83 -41.54 0.36 1.48
C LEU A 83 -40.38 -0.17 2.33
N GLU A 84 -40.73 -1.18 3.14
CA GLU A 84 -39.82 -1.76 4.12
C GLU A 84 -38.66 -2.49 3.42
N GLU A 85 -38.92 -3.12 2.28
CA GLU A 85 -37.90 -3.81 1.48
C GLU A 85 -36.93 -2.79 0.86
N LYS A 86 -37.46 -1.70 0.27
CA LYS A 86 -36.61 -0.61 -0.27
C LYS A 86 -35.69 -0.04 0.80
N TYR A 87 -36.25 0.34 1.96
CA TYR A 87 -35.48 0.85 3.07
C TYR A 87 -34.40 -0.13 3.53
N LYS A 88 -34.72 -1.42 3.70
CA LYS A 88 -33.75 -2.45 4.11
C LYS A 88 -32.61 -2.59 3.10
N THR A 89 -32.91 -2.54 1.81
CA THR A 89 -31.90 -2.62 0.75
C THR A 89 -30.95 -1.42 0.81
N LEU A 90 -31.47 -0.20 0.82
CA LEU A 90 -30.65 1.02 0.89
C LEU A 90 -29.79 1.06 2.16
N LYS A 91 -30.39 0.72 3.30
CA LYS A 91 -29.70 0.66 4.58
C LYS A 91 -28.55 -0.35 4.54
N SER A 92 -28.82 -1.56 4.06
CA SER A 92 -27.79 -2.60 3.98
C SER A 92 -26.64 -2.19 3.07
N GLU A 93 -26.93 -1.51 1.96
CA GLU A 93 -25.91 -1.07 1.03
C GLU A 93 -25.06 0.08 1.58
N ASN A 94 -25.69 1.00 2.32
CA ASN A 94 -24.94 2.04 3.05
C ASN A 94 -24.01 1.42 4.11
N GLU A 95 -24.51 0.50 4.94
CA GLU A 95 -23.70 -0.17 5.98
C GLU A 95 -22.50 -0.94 5.39
N LYS A 96 -22.68 -1.59 4.24
CA LYS A 96 -21.56 -2.25 3.51
C LYS A 96 -20.52 -1.22 3.05
N THR A 97 -20.98 -0.09 2.52
CA THR A 97 -20.12 0.97 2.00
C THR A 97 -19.32 1.63 3.11
N GLU A 98 -19.94 1.93 4.25
CA GLU A 98 -19.26 2.43 5.46
C GLU A 98 -18.16 1.46 5.91
N LYS A 99 -18.47 0.16 5.99
CA LYS A 99 -17.50 -0.87 6.39
C LYS A 99 -16.32 -0.97 5.43
N LYS A 100 -16.58 -0.92 4.11
CA LYS A 100 -15.54 -1.03 3.08
C LYS A 100 -14.62 0.20 3.09
N THR A 101 -15.19 1.39 3.29
CA THR A 101 -14.43 2.66 3.39
C THR A 101 -13.33 2.61 4.45
N GLY A 102 -13.59 1.94 5.59
CA GLY A 102 -12.59 1.76 6.64
C GLY A 102 -11.32 1.01 6.23
N ASN A 103 -11.28 0.40 5.04
CA ASN A 103 -10.06 -0.21 4.52
C ASN A 103 -9.05 0.81 4.00
N ILE A 104 -9.47 2.01 3.57
CA ILE A 104 -8.53 3.05 3.10
C ILE A 104 -7.57 3.43 4.24
N GLN A 105 -8.10 3.68 5.45
CA GLN A 105 -7.27 3.99 6.62
C GLN A 105 -6.30 2.85 6.96
N LYS A 106 -6.75 1.60 6.91
CA LYS A 106 -5.87 0.44 7.15
C LYS A 106 -4.74 0.36 6.15
N SER A 107 -5.02 0.65 4.87
CA SER A 107 -4.00 0.70 3.82
C SER A 107 -2.99 1.82 4.07
N ILE A 108 -3.45 3.02 4.46
CA ILE A 108 -2.57 4.13 4.86
C ILE A 108 -1.63 3.69 5.98
N ASP A 109 -2.17 3.13 7.07
CA ASP A 109 -1.40 2.71 8.24
C ASP A 109 -0.38 1.62 7.91
N SER A 110 -0.74 0.70 7.00
CA SER A 110 0.14 -0.39 6.58
C SER A 110 1.32 0.10 5.75
N VAL A 111 1.05 0.93 4.74
CA VAL A 111 2.07 1.52 3.88
C VAL A 111 2.99 2.43 4.69
N LEU A 112 2.47 3.25 5.59
CA LEU A 112 3.28 4.09 6.49
C LEU A 112 4.24 3.24 7.33
N ARG A 113 3.72 2.24 8.05
CA ARG A 113 4.53 1.38 8.94
C ARG A 113 5.69 0.70 8.20
N VAL A 114 5.42 0.14 7.02
CA VAL A 114 6.45 -0.58 6.25
C VAL A 114 7.43 0.39 5.60
N SER A 115 6.94 1.50 5.03
CA SER A 115 7.80 2.50 4.38
C SER A 115 8.75 3.18 5.38
N GLU A 116 8.29 3.52 6.58
CA GLU A 116 9.14 4.09 7.64
C GLU A 116 10.28 3.14 8.02
N SER A 117 9.98 1.85 8.22
CA SER A 117 11.01 0.86 8.53
C SER A 117 11.98 0.65 7.38
N MET A 118 11.49 0.59 6.13
CA MET A 118 12.31 0.40 4.94
C MET A 118 13.26 1.57 4.71
N PHE A 119 12.77 2.82 4.82
CA PHE A 119 13.60 3.99 4.58
C PHE A 119 14.62 4.23 5.70
N ALA A 120 14.28 3.94 6.96
CA ALA A 120 15.23 4.02 8.06
C ALA A 120 16.41 3.04 7.88
N GLU A 121 16.14 1.84 7.37
CA GLU A 121 17.18 0.87 7.05
C GLU A 121 18.02 1.31 5.85
N TRP A 122 17.37 1.72 4.75
CA TRP A 122 18.08 2.19 3.55
C TRP A 122 19.03 3.35 3.89
N GLU A 123 18.59 4.31 4.70
CA GLU A 123 19.42 5.42 5.18
C GLU A 123 20.63 4.94 6.00
N ALA A 124 20.46 3.93 6.86
CA ALA A 124 21.57 3.32 7.58
C ALA A 124 22.58 2.61 6.64
N GLU A 125 22.09 2.03 5.54
CA GLU A 125 22.93 1.36 4.53
C GLU A 125 23.71 2.33 3.65
N LEU A 126 23.24 3.57 3.47
CA LEU A 126 24.00 4.61 2.77
C LEU A 126 25.38 4.84 3.40
N ASN A 127 25.51 4.69 4.72
CA ASN A 127 26.77 4.87 5.45
C ASN A 127 27.80 3.75 5.23
N GLN A 128 27.42 2.71 4.49
CA GLN A 128 28.25 1.52 4.29
C GLN A 128 28.89 1.47 2.91
N TYR A 129 28.51 2.39 2.03
CA TYR A 129 29.15 2.54 0.74
C TYR A 129 30.55 3.12 0.90
N TYR A 130 31.53 2.45 0.27
CA TYR A 130 32.87 3.00 0.09
C TYR A 130 32.98 3.88 -1.16
N SER A 131 32.10 3.68 -2.15
CA SER A 131 32.05 4.46 -3.39
C SER A 131 31.03 5.57 -3.28
N GLU A 132 31.51 6.81 -3.30
CA GLU A 132 30.65 8.01 -3.23
C GLU A 132 29.65 8.10 -4.39
N ASN A 133 30.04 7.62 -5.57
CA ASN A 133 29.16 7.56 -6.74
C ASN A 133 27.99 6.58 -6.53
N LEU A 134 28.27 5.39 -5.97
CA LEU A 134 27.23 4.41 -5.67
C LEU A 134 26.33 4.88 -4.52
N ARG A 135 26.93 5.49 -3.48
CA ARG A 135 26.21 6.09 -2.36
C ARG A 135 25.20 7.14 -2.84
N SER A 136 25.68 8.10 -3.63
CA SER A 136 24.85 9.19 -4.16
C SER A 136 23.71 8.68 -5.06
N GLY A 137 23.98 7.69 -5.91
CA GLY A 137 22.95 7.07 -6.74
C GLY A 137 21.88 6.33 -5.91
N SER A 138 22.29 5.62 -4.86
CA SER A 138 21.38 4.94 -3.93
C SER A 138 20.53 5.94 -3.14
N GLU A 139 21.16 7.01 -2.64
CA GLU A 139 20.49 8.11 -1.93
C GLU A 139 19.44 8.79 -2.81
N GLN A 140 19.77 9.09 -4.07
CA GLN A 140 18.82 9.68 -5.01
C GLN A 140 17.58 8.79 -5.18
N ARG A 141 17.76 7.48 -5.41
CA ARG A 141 16.65 6.53 -5.55
C ARG A 141 15.79 6.44 -4.29
N MET A 142 16.42 6.47 -3.11
CA MET A 142 15.71 6.49 -1.83
C MET A 142 14.83 7.74 -1.72
N GLN A 143 15.36 8.92 -2.06
CA GLN A 143 14.60 10.18 -2.00
C GLN A 143 13.45 10.21 -3.02
N GLU A 144 13.66 9.68 -4.22
CA GLU A 144 12.62 9.54 -5.25
C GLU A 144 11.48 8.64 -4.74
N ALA A 145 11.82 7.46 -4.20
CA ALA A 145 10.84 6.54 -3.62
C ALA A 145 10.10 7.14 -2.41
N LYS A 146 10.81 7.85 -1.53
CA LYS A 146 10.22 8.52 -0.36
C LYS A 146 9.26 9.64 -0.78
N SER A 147 9.64 10.44 -1.76
CA SER A 147 8.77 11.48 -2.32
C SER A 147 7.50 10.88 -2.93
N GLN A 148 7.64 9.80 -3.70
CA GLN A 148 6.51 9.10 -4.30
C GLN A 148 5.60 8.45 -3.25
N ASN A 149 6.17 7.84 -2.21
CA ASN A 149 5.42 7.31 -1.08
C ASN A 149 4.58 8.39 -0.38
N ASN A 150 5.15 9.57 -0.15
CA ASN A 150 4.42 10.67 0.48
C ASN A 150 3.25 11.17 -0.38
N ARG A 151 3.41 11.17 -1.72
CA ARG A 151 2.30 11.48 -2.64
C ARG A 151 1.18 10.45 -2.52
N LEU A 152 1.52 9.17 -2.53
CA LEU A 152 0.55 8.08 -2.33
C LEU A 152 -0.22 8.23 -1.01
N ILE A 153 0.48 8.43 0.11
CA ILE A 153 -0.16 8.63 1.43
C ILE A 153 -1.11 9.82 1.38
N SER A 154 -0.68 10.95 0.83
CA SER A 154 -1.49 12.18 0.74
C SER A 154 -2.75 11.95 -0.09
N ALA A 155 -2.64 11.27 -1.24
CA ALA A 155 -3.77 10.97 -2.11
C ALA A 155 -4.76 10.01 -1.44
N MET A 156 -4.28 8.97 -0.75
CA MET A 156 -5.16 8.06 0.01
C MET A 156 -5.88 8.79 1.15
N THR A 157 -5.20 9.68 1.87
CA THR A 157 -5.83 10.51 2.92
C THR A 157 -6.93 11.39 2.34
N LEU A 158 -6.67 12.07 1.21
CA LEU A 158 -7.67 12.90 0.53
C LEU A 158 -8.88 12.05 0.07
N ALA A 159 -8.64 10.87 -0.51
CA ALA A 159 -9.72 9.97 -0.88
C ALA A 159 -10.56 9.54 0.34
N ASN A 160 -9.91 9.21 1.46
CA ASN A 160 -10.59 8.87 2.71
C ASN A 160 -11.46 10.04 3.22
N GLU A 161 -10.97 11.27 3.15
CA GLU A 161 -11.73 12.46 3.53
C GLU A 161 -12.95 12.68 2.62
N LYS A 162 -12.80 12.46 1.30
CA LYS A 162 -13.91 12.57 0.34
C LYS A 162 -14.98 11.50 0.49
N ALA A 163 -14.65 10.34 1.08
CA ALA A 163 -15.65 9.31 1.35
C ALA A 163 -16.71 9.78 2.36
N GLY A 164 -16.34 10.62 3.33
CA GLY A 164 -17.24 11.11 4.39
C GLY A 164 -18.49 11.81 3.87
N PRO A 165 -18.38 12.84 3.01
CA PRO A 165 -19.53 13.50 2.39
C PRO A 165 -20.43 12.58 1.56
N VAL A 166 -19.88 11.53 0.94
CA VAL A 166 -20.68 10.56 0.17
C VAL A 166 -21.50 9.68 1.12
N LEU A 167 -20.86 9.15 2.17
CA LEU A 167 -21.54 8.35 3.20
C LEU A 167 -22.63 9.15 3.91
N ALA A 168 -22.39 10.43 4.17
CA ALA A 168 -23.42 11.32 4.73
C ALA A 168 -24.65 11.42 3.81
N ALA A 169 -24.43 11.64 2.51
CA ALA A 169 -25.53 11.71 1.53
C ALA A 169 -26.31 10.39 1.45
N PHE A 170 -25.62 9.24 1.44
CA PHE A 170 -26.29 7.93 1.49
C PHE A 170 -27.09 7.73 2.78
N SER A 171 -26.56 8.15 3.92
CA SER A 171 -27.26 8.08 5.21
C SER A 171 -28.54 8.93 5.22
N ASP A 172 -28.49 10.14 4.66
CA ASP A 172 -29.65 11.03 4.55
C ASP A 172 -30.73 10.43 3.64
N LEU A 173 -30.34 9.85 2.50
CA LEU A 173 -31.24 9.15 1.58
C LEU A 173 -31.91 7.93 2.25
N VAL A 174 -31.15 7.14 3.03
CA VAL A 174 -31.69 6.02 3.83
C VAL A 174 -32.68 6.52 4.88
N LEU A 175 -32.34 7.59 5.60
CA LEU A 175 -33.17 8.17 6.65
C LEU A 175 -34.47 8.72 6.09
N PHE A 176 -34.40 9.44 4.96
CA PHE A 176 -35.57 9.96 4.25
C PHE A 176 -36.50 8.82 3.82
N SER A 177 -35.91 7.74 3.28
CA SER A 177 -36.65 6.57 2.82
C SER A 177 -37.45 5.89 3.93
N ARG A 178 -36.98 5.95 5.18
CA ARG A 178 -37.68 5.34 6.33
C ARG A 178 -39.06 5.95 6.59
N HIS A 179 -39.25 7.22 6.27
CA HIS A 179 -40.41 8.00 6.73
C HIS A 179 -41.32 8.48 5.59
N ASN A 180 -40.82 8.60 4.36
CA ASN A 180 -41.45 9.43 3.33
C ASN A 180 -41.70 8.74 1.97
N LEU A 181 -41.52 7.43 1.85
CA LEU A 181 -41.66 6.73 0.56
C LEU A 181 -43.11 6.67 0.01
N ASN A 182 -44.11 7.27 0.69
CA ASN A 182 -45.52 7.33 0.26
C ASN A 182 -45.94 8.68 -0.35
N SER A 183 -45.12 9.73 -0.31
CA SER A 183 -45.45 11.00 -0.97
C SER A 183 -44.93 10.95 -2.40
N GLU A 184 -45.84 10.96 -3.38
CA GLU A 184 -45.58 10.98 -4.82
C GLU A 184 -44.41 11.93 -5.13
N THR A 185 -43.26 11.35 -5.49
CA THR A 185 -42.05 12.01 -6.00
C THR A 185 -41.70 13.31 -5.26
N ALA A 186 -41.03 13.17 -4.12
CA ALA A 186 -40.34 14.31 -3.55
C ALA A 186 -39.23 14.72 -4.55
N GLU A 187 -39.45 15.78 -5.32
CA GLU A 187 -38.45 16.43 -6.17
C GLU A 187 -37.11 16.61 -5.43
N SER A 188 -37.19 16.85 -4.11
CA SER A 188 -36.03 16.88 -3.21
C SER A 188 -35.21 15.59 -3.20
N LEU A 189 -35.83 14.41 -3.30
CA LEU A 189 -35.12 13.12 -3.32
C LEU A 189 -34.28 12.94 -4.59
N THR A 190 -34.80 13.37 -5.74
CA THR A 190 -34.04 13.36 -6.99
C THR A 190 -32.85 14.33 -6.91
N ILE A 191 -33.07 15.54 -6.35
CA ILE A 191 -32.00 16.52 -6.14
C ILE A 191 -30.89 15.95 -5.23
N GLU A 192 -31.26 15.32 -4.11
CA GLU A 192 -30.29 14.72 -3.19
C GLU A 192 -29.57 13.51 -3.80
N LEU A 193 -30.25 12.72 -4.64
CA LEU A 193 -29.66 11.59 -5.35
C LEU A 193 -28.64 12.06 -6.39
N ASP A 194 -28.96 13.08 -7.19
CA ASP A 194 -28.03 13.69 -8.14
C ASP A 194 -26.81 14.28 -7.42
N ALA A 195 -27.06 14.99 -6.31
CA ALA A 195 -25.99 15.52 -5.47
C ALA A 195 -25.14 14.43 -4.82
N ALA A 196 -25.67 13.23 -4.58
CA ALA A 196 -24.89 12.08 -4.13
C ALA A 196 -24.05 11.50 -5.27
N ALA A 197 -24.61 11.40 -6.48
CA ALA A 197 -23.90 10.93 -7.66
C ALA A 197 -22.68 11.80 -7.99
N ASP A 198 -22.82 13.12 -7.91
CA ASP A 198 -21.71 14.06 -8.10
C ASP A 198 -20.60 13.86 -7.06
N LYS A 199 -20.96 13.63 -5.79
CA LYS A 199 -19.98 13.32 -4.73
C LYS A 199 -19.27 11.99 -4.99
N VAL A 200 -19.99 10.96 -5.45
CA VAL A 200 -19.40 9.66 -5.84
C VAL A 200 -18.42 9.83 -6.99
N ALA A 201 -18.75 10.66 -7.98
CA ALA A 201 -17.87 10.96 -9.12
C ALA A 201 -16.59 11.66 -8.65
N SER A 202 -16.71 12.69 -7.80
CA SER A 202 -15.54 13.38 -7.21
C SER A 202 -14.69 12.44 -6.35
N PHE A 203 -15.31 11.62 -5.50
CA PHE A 203 -14.60 10.62 -4.70
C PHE A 203 -13.86 9.60 -5.58
N SER A 204 -14.50 9.14 -6.66
CA SER A 204 -13.90 8.21 -7.62
C SER A 204 -12.64 8.76 -8.28
N GLN A 205 -12.61 10.08 -8.56
CA GLN A 205 -11.43 10.74 -9.11
C GLN A 205 -10.26 10.75 -8.12
N GLU A 206 -10.51 10.98 -6.83
CA GLU A 206 -9.44 10.94 -5.82
C GLU A 206 -8.90 9.51 -5.62
N ILE A 207 -9.77 8.50 -5.70
CA ILE A 207 -9.34 7.10 -5.68
C ILE A 207 -8.45 6.78 -6.89
N ASP A 208 -8.84 7.23 -8.10
CA ASP A 208 -8.04 7.03 -9.31
C ASP A 208 -6.67 7.71 -9.20
N ALA A 209 -6.62 8.92 -8.61
CA ALA A 209 -5.37 9.60 -8.32
C ALA A 209 -4.49 8.79 -7.34
N ALA A 210 -5.06 8.30 -6.25
CA ALA A 210 -4.33 7.47 -5.28
C ALA A 210 -3.81 6.16 -5.89
N MET A 211 -4.60 5.50 -6.74
CA MET A 211 -4.17 4.31 -7.48
C MET A 211 -3.03 4.62 -8.45
N SER A 212 -3.07 5.76 -9.13
CA SER A 212 -1.98 6.20 -10.01
C SER A 212 -0.68 6.45 -9.24
N GLU A 213 -0.75 7.03 -8.04
CA GLU A 213 0.43 7.23 -7.18
C GLU A 213 0.98 5.89 -6.66
N ALA A 214 0.12 4.90 -6.43
CA ALA A 214 0.52 3.54 -6.07
C ALA A 214 1.25 2.85 -7.23
N ASP A 215 0.70 2.92 -8.45
CA ASP A 215 1.32 2.36 -9.65
C ASP A 215 2.70 3.00 -9.93
N ALA A 216 2.81 4.32 -9.76
CA ALA A 216 4.09 5.03 -9.88
C ALA A 216 5.11 4.59 -8.81
N LEU A 217 4.69 4.39 -7.57
CA LEU A 217 5.57 3.86 -6.52
C LEU A 217 6.04 2.44 -6.82
N LEU A 218 5.14 1.58 -7.31
CA LEU A 218 5.48 0.22 -7.72
C LEU A 218 6.53 0.20 -8.82
N LEU A 219 6.44 1.09 -9.81
CA LEU A 219 7.43 1.21 -10.88
C LEU A 219 8.82 1.61 -10.35
N LEU A 220 8.88 2.54 -9.39
CA LEU A 220 10.14 2.94 -8.75
C LEU A 220 10.75 1.80 -7.93
N LEU A 221 9.93 1.09 -7.15
CA LEU A 221 10.38 0.01 -6.27
C LEU A 221 10.77 -1.25 -7.04
N ALA A 222 10.06 -1.59 -8.11
CA ALA A 222 10.41 -2.70 -9.00
C ALA A 222 11.70 -2.44 -9.80
N GLY A 223 12.17 -1.19 -9.83
CA GLY A 223 13.43 -0.82 -10.43
C GLY A 223 13.50 -1.10 -11.92
N SER A 224 12.56 -0.61 -12.72
CA SER A 224 12.62 -0.62 -14.19
C SER A 224 13.20 -1.92 -14.79
N GLU A 225 12.69 -3.07 -14.39
CA GLU A 225 12.87 -4.31 -15.16
C GLU A 225 11.68 -4.39 -16.13
N PRO A 226 11.89 -4.33 -17.46
CA PRO A 226 10.80 -4.58 -18.39
C PRO A 226 10.32 -6.00 -18.14
N ALA A 227 8.99 -6.18 -18.06
CA ALA A 227 8.34 -7.48 -17.92
C ALA A 227 9.13 -8.55 -18.69
N SER A 228 9.75 -9.48 -17.97
CA SER A 228 10.34 -10.66 -18.58
C SER A 228 9.24 -11.31 -19.40
N LYS A 229 9.50 -11.41 -20.71
CA LYS A 229 8.58 -12.06 -21.66
C LYS A 229 8.23 -13.45 -21.13
N PRO A 230 6.99 -13.92 -21.32
CA PRO A 230 6.66 -15.31 -21.03
C PRO A 230 7.50 -16.21 -21.94
N GLU A 231 8.13 -17.22 -21.35
CA GLU A 231 8.73 -18.37 -22.05
C GLU A 231 7.67 -19.17 -22.81
#